data_AF-A0A536UMA5-F1
#
_entry.id   AF-A0A536UMA5-F1
#
_cell.length_a   1.000
_cell.length_b   1.000
_cell.length_c   1.000
_cell.angle_alpha   90.00
_cell.angle_beta   90.00
_cell.angle_gamma   90.00
#
_symmetry.space_group_name_H-M   'P 1'
#
loop_
_entity.id
_entity.type
_entity.pdbx_description
1 polymer ?
#
loop_
_entity_poly.entity_id
_entity_poly.type
_entity_poly.pdbx_seq_one_letter_code
_entity_poly.pdbx_strand_id
1 'polypeptide(L)'
;MSEFLFTSESVSEGHPDKVADQISDAVLDAILTLDPHGRVAAETLVSTGLVVMTGEITTDHKHDYARIARNTIHKIGYTDPQLRFDAEGCAVLVCYGRQSPDIARGVDRTSEEYMNLGAGDQGLMFGYACDETPALMPFPIYYAHRLVQRQSEVHGRPKSVDTVVLSTQHHPDMNGKQKELADAVIEEIIKPVFPKHMLVNTRYLVNPTGRFEIGGPHGDAGLTGRKIIVDTYGGAAPHGGGAFSGKDPSKVDRSAAYAARYVAKNIVAADIARQCQVQLSYAIGVAKPINITVYTEGTGKISDDRIAALVTSHFDLRPKGIIQMLDLLRPIYLKTAAYGHFGRDEPEFSWEANRGRAADRASSGKGINSVSPGTRANVCPRQRALASSMSSRELATKFHQMSRSPSILVPPRRISSAAVSASMRTVVHGSSTVMWCIARRSDATRISPSTAYTPRSSCSGYRSNAAPASISTAT
;
A
#
# COMPACT_ATOMS: atom_id res chain seq x y z
N MET A 1 -6.61 30.20 21.73
CA MET A 1 -6.99 28.89 21.17
C MET A 1 -7.08 27.90 22.32
N SER A 2 -7.98 26.93 22.27
CA SER A 2 -7.91 25.76 23.15
C SER A 2 -6.78 24.84 22.67
N GLU A 3 -6.19 24.10 23.60
CA GLU A 3 -5.17 23.09 23.31
C GLU A 3 -5.70 21.71 23.70
N PHE A 4 -5.29 20.67 22.98
CA PHE A 4 -5.70 19.29 23.21
C PHE A 4 -4.50 18.35 23.01
N LEU A 5 -4.59 17.16 23.61
CA LEU A 5 -3.63 16.08 23.41
C LEU A 5 -4.19 15.08 22.39
N PHE A 6 -3.32 14.56 21.55
CA PHE A 6 -3.63 13.50 20.59
C PHE A 6 -2.45 12.51 20.55
N THR A 7 -2.76 11.21 20.45
CA THR A 7 -1.77 10.14 20.52
C THR A 7 -1.93 9.19 19.34
N SER A 8 -0.81 8.81 18.72
CA SER A 8 -0.72 7.66 17.80
C SER A 8 0.42 6.76 18.24
N GLU A 9 0.37 5.49 17.83
CA GLU A 9 1.41 4.50 18.08
C GLU A 9 1.93 3.90 16.76
N SER A 10 3.05 3.17 16.85
CA SER A 10 3.61 2.37 15.77
C SER A 10 4.42 1.23 16.39
N VAL A 11 4.63 0.17 15.61
CA VAL A 11 5.36 -1.02 16.02
C VAL A 11 6.43 -1.37 14.97
N SER A 12 7.44 -2.16 15.35
CA SER A 12 8.57 -2.53 14.49
C SER A 12 8.23 -3.69 13.56
N GLU A 13 9.10 -3.94 12.57
CA GLU A 13 9.03 -5.14 11.73
C GLU A 13 9.11 -6.47 12.51
N GLY A 14 9.68 -6.45 13.72
CA GLY A 14 9.71 -7.59 14.63
C GLY A 14 8.45 -7.81 15.49
N HIS A 15 7.52 -6.84 15.54
CA HIS A 15 6.26 -7.05 16.25
C HIS A 15 5.49 -8.22 15.60
N PRO A 16 4.91 -9.17 16.35
CA PRO A 16 4.36 -10.41 15.78
C PRO A 16 3.30 -10.18 14.68
N ASP A 17 2.33 -9.27 14.85
CA ASP A 17 1.42 -8.88 13.75
C ASP A 17 2.15 -8.39 12.49
N LYS A 18 3.28 -7.69 12.64
CA LYS A 18 4.09 -7.21 11.52
C LYS A 18 5.00 -8.26 10.91
N VAL A 19 5.40 -9.29 11.66
CA VAL A 19 5.95 -10.51 11.07
C VAL A 19 4.91 -11.18 10.17
N ALA A 20 3.65 -11.28 10.61
CA ALA A 20 2.56 -11.84 9.82
C ALA A 20 2.23 -11.00 8.56
N ASP A 21 2.07 -9.68 8.70
CA ASP A 21 1.85 -8.76 7.56
C ASP A 21 2.97 -8.88 6.51
N GLN A 22 4.24 -8.93 6.93
CA GLN A 22 5.38 -9.06 6.01
C GLN A 22 5.44 -10.42 5.33
N ILE A 23 5.13 -11.52 6.02
CA ILE A 23 5.05 -12.85 5.37
C ILE A 23 3.93 -12.86 4.32
N SER A 24 2.77 -12.29 4.64
CA SER A 24 1.63 -12.15 3.74
C SER A 24 1.99 -11.35 2.47
N ASP A 25 2.67 -10.20 2.59
CA ASP A 25 3.11 -9.43 1.42
C ASP A 25 4.34 -10.00 0.70
N ALA A 26 5.22 -10.75 1.38
CA ALA A 26 6.29 -11.49 0.72
C ALA A 26 5.75 -12.60 -0.19
N VAL A 27 4.63 -13.23 0.19
CA VAL A 27 3.89 -14.17 -0.68
C VAL A 27 3.27 -13.46 -1.88
N LEU A 28 2.63 -12.30 -1.67
CA LEU A 28 2.07 -11.48 -2.75
C LEU A 28 3.13 -11.04 -3.75
N ASP A 29 4.26 -10.48 -3.30
CA ASP A 29 5.35 -10.05 -4.16
C ASP A 29 5.99 -11.24 -4.89
N ALA A 30 6.15 -12.39 -4.24
CA ALA A 30 6.66 -13.60 -4.88
C ALA A 30 5.74 -14.09 -6.02
N ILE A 31 4.42 -13.94 -5.88
CA ILE A 31 3.43 -14.26 -6.93
C ILE A 31 3.48 -13.23 -8.04
N LEU A 32 3.33 -11.93 -7.74
CA LEU A 32 3.33 -10.85 -8.73
C LEU A 32 4.66 -10.70 -9.51
N THR A 33 5.75 -11.28 -9.01
CA THR A 33 7.02 -11.40 -9.74
C THR A 33 6.94 -12.35 -10.95
N LEU A 34 6.09 -13.38 -10.90
CA LEU A 34 5.93 -14.36 -11.98
C LEU A 34 4.59 -14.21 -12.72
N ASP A 35 3.53 -13.87 -11.98
CA ASP A 35 2.16 -13.73 -12.44
C ASP A 35 1.56 -12.39 -11.97
N PRO A 36 1.69 -11.31 -12.78
CA PRO A 36 1.09 -10.01 -12.49
C PRO A 36 -0.45 -9.98 -12.46
N HIS A 37 -1.13 -11.10 -12.69
CA HIS A 37 -2.59 -11.24 -12.63
C HIS A 37 -3.07 -12.23 -11.55
N GLY A 38 -2.14 -12.83 -10.80
CA GLY A 38 -2.42 -13.76 -9.73
C GLY A 38 -3.35 -13.16 -8.67
N ARG A 39 -4.38 -13.92 -8.29
CA ARG A 39 -5.32 -13.55 -7.23
C ARG A 39 -4.78 -14.02 -5.90
N VAL A 40 -4.68 -13.11 -4.94
CA VAL A 40 -4.07 -13.38 -3.62
C VAL A 40 -4.93 -12.77 -2.51
N ALA A 41 -5.23 -13.59 -1.51
CA ALA A 41 -5.73 -13.22 -0.19
C ALA A 41 -4.95 -14.08 0.83
N ALA A 42 -3.68 -13.75 1.03
CA ALA A 42 -2.75 -14.53 1.84
C ALA A 42 -2.75 -14.05 3.29
N GLU A 43 -3.43 -14.77 4.17
CA GLU A 43 -3.46 -14.49 5.62
C GLU A 43 -2.38 -15.31 6.34
N THR A 44 -1.73 -14.70 7.34
CA THR A 44 -0.69 -15.33 8.16
C THR A 44 -1.03 -15.20 9.65
N LEU A 45 -0.79 -16.28 10.40
CA LEU A 45 -0.71 -16.29 11.86
C LEU A 45 0.68 -16.73 12.28
N VAL A 46 1.26 -16.07 13.29
CA VAL A 46 2.54 -16.44 13.91
C VAL A 46 2.39 -16.60 15.42
N SER A 47 3.09 -17.57 16.01
CA SER A 47 3.17 -17.78 17.46
C SER A 47 4.44 -18.57 17.83
N THR A 48 4.59 -19.00 19.08
CA THR A 48 5.73 -19.78 19.58
C THR A 48 6.06 -20.95 18.67
N GLY A 49 7.22 -20.89 18.00
CA GLY A 49 7.66 -21.91 17.06
C GLY A 49 6.71 -22.22 15.90
N LEU A 50 5.75 -21.35 15.57
CA LEU A 50 4.67 -21.66 14.61
C LEU A 50 4.38 -20.52 13.65
N VAL A 51 4.22 -20.87 12.37
CA VAL A 51 3.69 -20.02 11.30
C VAL A 51 2.57 -20.80 10.60
N VAL A 52 1.39 -20.19 10.46
CA VAL A 52 0.26 -20.75 9.69
C VAL A 52 -0.08 -19.79 8.56
N MET A 53 -0.11 -20.30 7.33
CA MET A 53 -0.32 -19.53 6.10
C MET A 53 -1.60 -20.04 5.43
N THR A 54 -2.62 -19.18 5.30
CA THR A 54 -4.00 -19.60 4.93
C THR A 54 -4.72 -18.54 4.09
N GLY A 55 -5.95 -18.83 3.66
CA GLY A 55 -6.72 -18.00 2.70
C GLY A 55 -6.56 -18.48 1.25
N GLU A 56 -6.93 -17.64 0.29
CA GLU A 56 -7.12 -18.06 -1.11
C GLU A 56 -6.04 -17.52 -2.06
N ILE A 57 -5.45 -18.42 -2.84
CA ILE A 57 -4.48 -18.08 -3.90
C ILE A 57 -4.86 -18.76 -5.22
N THR A 58 -4.89 -17.97 -6.29
CA THR A 58 -5.06 -18.45 -7.67
C THR A 58 -3.98 -17.86 -8.56
N THR A 59 -3.01 -18.68 -8.95
CA THR A 59 -1.95 -18.39 -9.93
C THR A 59 -1.58 -19.69 -10.65
N ASP A 60 -1.06 -19.58 -11.88
CA ASP A 60 -0.54 -20.73 -12.64
C ASP A 60 0.86 -21.17 -12.20
N HIS A 61 1.56 -20.36 -11.40
CA HIS A 61 2.93 -20.61 -10.97
C HIS A 61 3.03 -21.38 -9.64
N LYS A 62 4.08 -22.19 -9.49
CA LYS A 62 4.38 -22.92 -8.25
C LYS A 62 5.33 -22.11 -7.38
N HIS A 63 4.92 -21.83 -6.15
CA HIS A 63 5.70 -21.10 -5.17
C HIS A 63 6.02 -21.98 -3.96
N ASP A 64 7.20 -21.77 -3.38
CA ASP A 64 7.65 -22.42 -2.15
C ASP A 64 7.34 -21.49 -0.97
N TYR A 65 6.08 -21.52 -0.53
CA TYR A 65 5.55 -20.63 0.50
C TYR A 65 6.29 -20.79 1.84
N ALA A 66 6.70 -22.02 2.20
CA ALA A 66 7.46 -22.27 3.41
C ALA A 66 8.82 -21.55 3.39
N ARG A 67 9.58 -21.67 2.29
CA ARG A 67 10.84 -20.93 2.12
C ARG A 67 10.64 -19.42 2.01
N ILE A 68 9.54 -18.94 1.43
CA ILE A 68 9.19 -17.50 1.44
C ILE A 68 9.00 -16.99 2.87
N ALA A 69 8.28 -17.72 3.72
CA ALA A 69 8.11 -17.36 5.13
C ALA A 69 9.45 -17.37 5.88
N ARG A 70 10.24 -18.46 5.81
CA ARG A 70 11.57 -18.54 6.46
C ARG A 70 12.50 -17.42 6.01
N ASN A 71 12.61 -17.16 4.71
CA ASN A 71 13.41 -16.06 4.15
C ASN A 71 12.95 -14.66 4.62
N THR A 72 11.69 -14.51 5.00
CA THR A 72 11.14 -13.24 5.50
C THR A 72 11.44 -13.08 6.99
N ILE A 73 11.23 -14.13 7.78
CA ILE A 73 11.57 -14.21 9.21
C ILE A 73 13.08 -13.98 9.42
N HIS A 74 13.92 -14.55 8.56
CA HIS A 74 15.37 -14.34 8.59
C HIS A 74 15.77 -12.88 8.32
N LYS A 75 15.10 -12.18 7.39
CA LYS A 75 15.37 -10.76 7.09
C LYS A 75 14.99 -9.83 8.25
N ILE A 76 13.93 -10.16 8.99
CA ILE A 76 13.47 -9.44 10.19
C ILE A 76 14.44 -9.63 11.38
N GLY A 77 15.38 -10.59 11.29
CA GLY A 77 16.42 -10.84 12.30
C GLY A 77 16.08 -11.96 13.30
N TYR A 78 15.00 -12.72 13.09
CA TYR A 78 14.67 -13.90 13.89
C TYR A 78 15.53 -15.10 13.47
N THR A 79 16.81 -15.06 13.81
CA THR A 79 17.84 -16.04 13.38
C THR A 79 18.55 -16.74 14.54
N ASP A 80 18.25 -16.42 15.80
CA ASP A 80 18.80 -17.08 16.99
C ASP A 80 17.69 -17.86 17.72
N PRO A 81 17.81 -19.20 17.88
CA PRO A 81 16.89 -20.01 18.67
C PRO A 81 16.68 -19.54 20.12
N GLN A 82 17.59 -18.76 20.70
CA GLN A 82 17.41 -18.14 22.03
C GLN A 82 16.23 -17.15 22.07
N LEU A 83 15.86 -16.57 20.92
CA LEU A 83 14.65 -15.74 20.77
C LEU A 83 13.35 -16.57 20.82
N ARG A 84 13.45 -17.91 20.79
CA ARG A 84 12.35 -18.90 20.84
C ARG A 84 11.34 -18.86 19.68
N PHE A 85 11.50 -17.90 18.78
CA PHE A 85 10.96 -17.90 17.43
C PHE A 85 12.12 -17.58 16.48
N ASP A 86 12.51 -18.56 15.67
CA ASP A 86 13.60 -18.44 14.71
C ASP A 86 13.21 -19.01 13.34
N ALA A 87 13.92 -18.57 12.30
CA ALA A 87 13.61 -18.87 10.91
C ALA A 87 13.73 -20.36 10.53
N GLU A 88 14.50 -21.18 11.27
CA GLU A 88 14.73 -22.60 10.94
C GLU A 88 13.94 -23.54 11.85
N GLY A 89 13.89 -23.24 13.16
CA GLY A 89 13.19 -24.03 14.17
C GLY A 89 11.66 -23.90 14.12
N CYS A 90 11.09 -22.86 13.52
CA CYS A 90 9.64 -22.72 13.44
C CYS A 90 9.00 -23.77 12.49
N ALA A 91 7.85 -24.31 12.89
CA ALA A 91 6.98 -25.11 12.04
C ALA A 91 6.18 -24.18 11.11
N VAL A 92 6.19 -24.44 9.80
CA VAL A 92 5.43 -23.67 8.81
C VAL A 92 4.34 -24.54 8.20
N LEU A 93 3.08 -24.22 8.51
CA LEU A 93 1.89 -24.90 8.00
C LEU A 93 1.31 -24.09 6.84
N VAL A 94 1.32 -24.66 5.64
CA VAL A 94 0.78 -24.03 4.43
C VAL A 94 -0.57 -24.65 4.10
N CYS A 95 -1.62 -23.85 4.19
CA CYS A 95 -3.03 -24.27 4.16
C CYS A 95 -3.86 -23.49 3.11
N TYR A 96 -3.22 -22.86 2.12
CA TYR A 96 -3.90 -22.07 1.09
C TYR A 96 -4.92 -22.87 0.28
N GLY A 97 -6.13 -22.33 0.17
CA GLY A 97 -7.15 -22.75 -0.78
C GLY A 97 -7.02 -22.05 -2.14
N ARG A 98 -7.95 -22.35 -3.06
CA ARG A 98 -8.15 -21.59 -4.30
C ARG A 98 -9.35 -20.65 -4.13
N GLN A 99 -9.34 -19.51 -4.82
CA GLN A 99 -10.45 -18.56 -4.76
C GLN A 99 -11.77 -19.19 -5.23
N SER A 100 -12.88 -18.87 -4.55
CA SER A 100 -14.21 -19.36 -4.93
C SER A 100 -14.59 -18.97 -6.37
N PRO A 101 -15.05 -19.91 -7.22
CA PRO A 101 -15.53 -19.62 -8.57
C PRO A 101 -16.73 -18.67 -8.62
N ASP A 102 -17.51 -18.53 -7.54
CA ASP A 102 -18.61 -17.56 -7.46
C ASP A 102 -18.10 -16.13 -7.24
N ILE A 103 -17.04 -15.95 -6.44
CA ILE A 103 -16.38 -14.66 -6.25
C ILE A 103 -15.66 -14.25 -7.55
N ALA A 104 -14.92 -15.16 -8.16
CA ALA A 104 -14.23 -14.92 -9.44
C ALA A 104 -15.19 -14.40 -10.51
N ARG A 105 -16.37 -15.03 -10.66
CA ARG A 105 -17.42 -14.65 -11.64
C ARG A 105 -18.00 -13.23 -11.42
N GLY A 106 -17.90 -12.68 -10.21
CA GLY A 106 -18.32 -11.29 -9.92
C GLY A 106 -17.23 -10.25 -10.24
N VAL A 107 -15.96 -10.65 -10.17
CA VAL A 107 -14.80 -9.77 -10.37
C VAL A 107 -14.36 -9.76 -11.82
N ASP A 108 -14.19 -10.94 -12.41
CA ASP A 108 -13.71 -11.17 -13.77
C ASP A 108 -14.84 -10.97 -14.79
N ARG A 109 -14.71 -9.94 -15.63
CA ARG A 109 -15.67 -9.61 -16.69
C ARG A 109 -15.14 -9.98 -18.07
N THR A 110 -16.05 -10.07 -19.04
CA THR A 110 -15.71 -10.35 -20.45
C THR A 110 -14.82 -9.27 -21.05
N SER A 111 -14.14 -9.60 -22.16
CA SER A 111 -13.24 -8.69 -22.89
C SER A 111 -13.92 -7.39 -23.33
N GLU A 112 -15.22 -7.40 -23.58
CA GLU A 112 -16.04 -6.22 -23.95
C GLU A 112 -16.23 -5.25 -22.77
N GLU A 113 -16.13 -5.74 -21.53
CA GLU A 113 -16.27 -4.97 -20.29
C GLU A 113 -14.93 -4.74 -19.56
N TYR A 114 -13.79 -4.77 -20.26
CA TYR A 114 -12.43 -4.74 -19.70
C TYR A 114 -12.16 -3.70 -18.58
N MET A 115 -12.75 -2.51 -18.67
CA MET A 115 -12.59 -1.44 -17.67
C MET A 115 -13.57 -1.52 -16.47
N ASN A 116 -14.53 -2.44 -16.51
CA ASN A 116 -15.55 -2.64 -15.48
C ASN A 116 -15.22 -3.84 -14.57
N LEU A 117 -13.95 -4.10 -14.30
CA LEU A 117 -13.52 -5.04 -13.25
C LEU A 117 -14.27 -4.72 -11.94
N GLY A 118 -15.01 -5.69 -11.42
CA GLY A 118 -15.80 -5.52 -10.21
C GLY A 118 -14.92 -5.31 -8.97
N ALA A 119 -15.43 -4.63 -7.94
CA ALA A 119 -14.80 -4.64 -6.64
C ALA A 119 -14.73 -6.07 -6.07
N GLY A 120 -13.57 -6.48 -5.57
CA GLY A 120 -13.35 -7.83 -5.03
C GLY A 120 -14.22 -8.20 -3.83
N ASP A 121 -14.69 -7.19 -3.09
CA ASP A 121 -15.67 -7.28 -2.02
C ASP A 121 -16.44 -5.95 -1.93
N GLN A 122 -17.47 -5.88 -1.10
CA GLN A 122 -18.02 -4.62 -0.60
C GLN A 122 -17.03 -3.96 0.38
N GLY A 123 -17.10 -2.64 0.55
CA GLY A 123 -16.31 -2.00 1.59
C GLY A 123 -16.32 -0.48 1.60
N LEU A 124 -15.65 0.06 2.62
CA LEU A 124 -15.40 1.49 2.83
C LEU A 124 -13.89 1.71 2.86
N MET A 125 -13.40 2.79 2.25
CA MET A 125 -11.98 3.15 2.25
C MET A 125 -11.80 4.64 2.51
N PHE A 126 -10.78 5.01 3.28
CA PHE A 126 -10.49 6.39 3.66
C PHE A 126 -9.09 6.81 3.20
N GLY A 127 -9.02 7.96 2.55
CA GLY A 127 -7.82 8.70 2.23
C GLY A 127 -7.72 9.94 3.10
N TYR A 128 -6.53 10.27 3.59
CA TYR A 128 -6.29 11.50 4.34
C TYR A 128 -4.96 12.15 4.00
N ALA A 129 -4.93 13.48 4.06
CA ALA A 129 -3.71 14.29 4.01
C ALA A 129 -3.93 15.62 4.75
N CYS A 130 -2.86 16.17 5.34
CA CYS A 130 -2.84 17.51 5.96
C CYS A 130 -1.47 18.19 5.80
N ASP A 131 -1.38 19.50 6.06
CA ASP A 131 -0.16 20.30 5.88
C ASP A 131 0.83 20.27 7.07
N GLU A 132 0.59 19.43 8.08
CA GLU A 132 1.42 19.29 9.30
C GLU A 132 2.85 18.79 9.03
N THR A 133 3.04 17.90 8.05
CA THR A 133 4.34 17.26 7.78
C THR A 133 4.74 17.37 6.30
N PRO A 134 6.06 17.29 5.96
CA PRO A 134 6.51 17.36 4.57
C PRO A 134 5.90 16.28 3.66
N ALA A 135 5.57 15.11 4.22
CA ALA A 135 4.93 13.98 3.54
C ALA A 135 3.39 14.10 3.45
N LEU A 136 2.82 15.21 3.93
CA LEU A 136 1.38 15.48 4.01
C LEU A 136 0.62 14.43 4.83
N MET A 137 1.19 14.01 5.96
CA MET A 137 0.60 13.10 6.95
C MET A 137 0.28 13.83 8.26
N PRO A 138 -0.67 13.31 9.07
CA PRO A 138 -0.85 13.76 10.45
C PRO A 138 0.45 13.59 11.22
N PHE A 139 0.81 14.58 12.03
CA PHE A 139 2.06 14.55 12.78
C PHE A 139 2.22 13.30 13.66
N PRO A 140 1.25 12.91 14.51
CA PRO A 140 1.50 11.91 15.55
C PRO A 140 1.82 10.53 14.98
N ILE A 141 1.12 10.10 13.92
CA ILE A 141 1.39 8.82 13.24
C ILE A 141 2.68 8.86 12.43
N TYR A 142 2.94 9.94 11.69
CA TYR A 142 4.19 10.12 10.95
C TYR A 142 5.38 10.01 11.89
N TYR A 143 5.24 10.51 13.12
CA TYR A 143 6.27 10.43 14.15
C TYR A 143 6.30 9.14 14.95
N ALA A 144 5.19 8.44 15.14
CA ALA A 144 5.25 7.09 15.68
C ALA A 144 5.99 6.17 14.70
N HIS A 145 5.71 6.27 13.39
CA HIS A 145 6.50 5.61 12.36
C HIS A 145 7.95 6.04 12.40
N ARG A 146 8.25 7.35 12.36
CA ARG A 146 9.64 7.84 12.43
C ARG A 146 10.33 7.53 13.75
N LEU A 147 9.64 7.26 14.86
CA LEU A 147 10.26 6.78 16.11
C LEU A 147 10.80 5.37 15.94
N VAL A 148 9.95 4.44 15.50
CA VAL A 148 10.35 3.03 15.35
C VAL A 148 11.25 2.86 14.12
N GLN A 149 11.00 3.61 13.05
CA GLN A 149 11.92 3.74 11.92
C GLN A 149 13.20 4.46 12.29
N ARG A 150 13.31 5.26 13.37
CA ARG A 150 14.57 5.88 13.84
C ARG A 150 15.36 5.05 14.84
N GLN A 151 15.10 3.76 14.83
CA GLN A 151 16.21 2.82 14.71
C GLN A 151 17.07 3.09 13.43
N SER A 152 16.60 3.95 12.49
CA SER A 152 17.11 4.33 11.14
C SER A 152 16.47 5.63 10.46
N GLU A 153 16.52 6.85 11.07
CA GLU A 153 15.93 8.20 10.63
C GLU A 153 14.37 8.40 10.64
N VAL A 154 13.67 9.58 10.55
CA VAL A 154 13.89 11.02 10.11
C VAL A 154 12.99 12.06 10.92
N HIS A 155 12.44 13.17 10.34
CA HIS A 155 11.72 14.33 10.99
C HIS A 155 10.43 14.91 10.27
N GLY A 156 9.58 15.69 10.98
CA GLY A 156 8.34 16.45 10.56
C GLY A 156 7.89 17.59 11.55
N ARG A 157 6.60 18.00 11.76
CA ARG A 157 6.19 19.17 12.63
C ARG A 157 4.79 19.21 13.38
N PRO A 158 4.69 19.73 14.65
CA PRO A 158 3.45 20.13 15.36
C PRO A 158 3.63 21.46 16.17
N LYS A 159 2.94 21.65 17.32
CA LYS A 159 3.32 22.58 18.41
C LYS A 159 4.52 22.07 19.23
N SER A 160 4.32 21.00 20.02
CA SER A 160 5.31 20.36 20.90
C SER A 160 4.92 18.91 21.17
N VAL A 161 5.82 18.10 21.73
CA VAL A 161 5.55 16.71 22.14
C VAL A 161 5.41 16.66 23.67
N ASP A 162 4.27 16.23 24.17
CA ASP A 162 4.03 16.09 25.62
C ASP A 162 4.77 14.88 26.21
N THR A 163 4.61 13.71 25.58
CA THR A 163 5.19 12.44 26.03
C THR A 163 5.66 11.61 24.84
N VAL A 164 6.81 10.96 24.98
CA VAL A 164 7.27 9.86 24.12
C VAL A 164 7.33 8.59 24.96
N VAL A 165 6.69 7.53 24.48
CA VAL A 165 6.81 6.16 25.02
C VAL A 165 7.60 5.34 24.02
N LEU A 166 8.58 4.56 24.48
CA LEU A 166 9.32 3.63 23.63
C LEU A 166 9.65 2.36 24.41
N SER A 167 9.01 1.25 24.04
CA SER A 167 9.31 -0.08 24.57
C SER A 167 10.14 -0.85 23.55
N THR A 168 11.33 -1.32 23.93
CA THR A 168 12.24 -2.06 23.05
C THR A 168 12.74 -3.35 23.69
N GLN A 169 12.77 -4.43 22.89
CA GLN A 169 13.35 -5.70 23.30
C GLN A 169 14.87 -5.54 23.47
N HIS A 170 15.45 -6.20 24.47
CA HIS A 170 16.87 -6.05 24.80
C HIS A 170 17.51 -7.34 25.33
N HIS A 171 18.84 -7.44 25.18
CA HIS A 171 19.62 -8.56 25.72
C HIS A 171 19.56 -8.56 27.27
N PRO A 172 19.52 -9.73 27.94
CA PRO A 172 19.39 -9.83 29.39
C PRO A 172 20.46 -9.08 30.20
N ASP A 173 21.64 -8.81 29.65
CA ASP A 173 22.68 -7.99 30.32
C ASP A 173 22.18 -6.58 30.66
N MET A 174 21.24 -6.05 29.88
CA MET A 174 20.66 -4.72 30.13
C MET A 174 19.65 -4.71 31.29
N ASN A 175 19.30 -5.87 31.87
CA ASN A 175 18.38 -5.97 33.00
C ASN A 175 18.82 -5.19 34.24
N GLY A 176 20.13 -5.14 34.52
CA GLY A 176 20.71 -4.33 35.60
C GLY A 176 20.96 -2.87 35.20
N LYS A 177 20.79 -2.52 33.93
CA LYS A 177 21.23 -1.29 33.28
C LYS A 177 20.07 -0.49 32.66
N GLN A 178 18.84 -0.66 33.14
CA GLN A 178 17.66 -0.03 32.53
C GLN A 178 17.75 1.50 32.42
N LYS A 179 18.49 2.19 33.31
CA LYS A 179 18.76 3.63 33.16
C LYS A 179 19.72 3.92 31.99
N GLU A 180 20.82 3.18 31.87
CA GLU A 180 21.78 3.31 30.75
C GLU A 180 21.10 3.03 29.40
N LEU A 181 20.20 2.04 29.37
CA LEU A 181 19.32 1.78 28.23
C LEU A 181 18.36 2.95 27.94
N ALA A 182 17.72 3.52 28.96
CA ALA A 182 16.81 4.66 28.80
C ALA A 182 17.53 5.93 28.32
N ASP A 183 18.67 6.26 28.91
CA ASP A 183 19.50 7.41 28.53
C ASP A 183 19.96 7.24 27.06
N ALA A 184 20.46 6.06 26.67
CA ALA A 184 20.86 5.77 25.29
C ALA A 184 19.69 5.85 24.28
N VAL A 185 18.52 5.29 24.61
CA VAL A 185 17.31 5.39 23.78
C VAL A 185 16.85 6.86 23.63
N ILE A 186 17.02 7.69 24.67
CA ILE A 186 16.66 9.11 24.61
C ILE A 186 17.64 9.90 23.72
N GLU A 187 18.96 9.71 23.85
CA GLU A 187 19.94 10.47 23.07
C GLU A 187 20.10 9.97 21.62
N GLU A 188 20.05 8.66 21.36
CA GLU A 188 20.36 8.09 20.04
C GLU A 188 19.12 7.81 19.18
N ILE A 189 17.96 7.53 19.79
CA ILE A 189 16.71 7.25 19.06
C ILE A 189 15.76 8.44 19.16
N ILE A 190 15.32 8.83 20.36
CA ILE A 190 14.19 9.78 20.50
C ILE A 190 14.59 11.21 20.11
N LYS A 191 15.69 11.76 20.65
CA LYS A 191 16.12 13.13 20.32
C LYS A 191 16.47 13.34 18.84
N PRO A 192 17.07 12.37 18.14
CA PRO A 192 17.30 12.47 16.69
C PRO A 192 16.02 12.35 15.84
N VAL A 193 14.88 11.91 16.41
CA VAL A 193 13.58 11.88 15.70
C VAL A 193 12.94 13.26 15.66
N PHE A 194 12.98 14.02 16.76
CA PHE A 194 12.21 15.24 16.88
C PHE A 194 13.10 16.49 16.72
N PRO A 195 12.72 17.45 15.84
CA PRO A 195 13.33 18.77 15.84
C PRO A 195 13.29 19.38 17.24
N LYS A 196 14.46 19.82 17.72
CA LYS A 196 14.74 20.14 19.12
C LYS A 196 13.73 21.11 19.77
N HIS A 197 13.11 22.00 18.99
CA HIS A 197 12.09 22.95 19.48
C HIS A 197 10.74 22.33 19.87
N MET A 198 10.53 21.03 19.64
CA MET A 198 9.33 20.30 20.06
C MET A 198 9.52 19.55 21.38
N LEU A 199 10.78 19.24 21.72
CA LEU A 199 11.16 18.47 22.90
C LEU A 199 11.31 19.36 24.14
N VAL A 200 10.29 20.18 24.40
CA VAL A 200 10.27 21.17 25.48
C VAL A 200 9.41 20.63 26.62
N ASN A 201 10.03 20.32 27.75
CA ASN A 201 9.40 19.68 28.93
C ASN A 201 8.77 18.29 28.64
N THR A 202 9.13 17.66 27.53
CA THR A 202 8.64 16.34 27.11
C THR A 202 8.99 15.26 28.13
N ARG A 203 8.00 14.42 28.45
CA ARG A 203 8.18 13.23 29.28
C ARG A 203 8.69 12.07 28.43
N TYR A 204 9.71 11.36 28.90
CA TYR A 204 10.25 10.17 28.22
C TYR A 204 9.96 8.93 29.06
N LEU A 205 9.24 7.97 28.50
CA LEU A 205 8.88 6.69 29.13
C LEU A 205 9.50 5.56 28.30
N VAL A 206 10.79 5.32 28.52
CA VAL A 206 11.49 4.17 27.93
C VAL A 206 11.28 2.95 28.80
N ASN A 207 10.86 1.83 28.21
CA ASN A 207 10.60 0.55 28.90
C ASN A 207 9.85 0.72 30.25
N PRO A 208 8.64 1.32 30.28
CA PRO A 208 7.95 1.65 31.53
C PRO A 208 7.57 0.43 32.41
N THR A 209 7.58 -0.78 31.84
CA THR A 209 7.39 -2.06 32.54
C THR A 209 8.71 -2.69 33.05
N GLY A 210 9.86 -2.05 32.79
CA GLY A 210 11.18 -2.60 33.06
C GLY A 210 11.63 -3.58 31.97
N ARG A 211 11.96 -4.82 32.37
CA ARG A 211 12.60 -5.80 31.49
C ARG A 211 11.70 -6.20 30.31
N PHE A 212 12.33 -6.39 29.16
CA PHE A 212 11.67 -6.81 27.92
C PHE A 212 12.63 -7.70 27.12
N GLU A 213 12.94 -8.86 27.69
CA GLU A 213 13.91 -9.82 27.13
C GLU A 213 13.26 -10.68 26.03
N ILE A 214 12.00 -11.07 26.26
CA ILE A 214 11.19 -11.93 25.38
C ILE A 214 10.25 -11.04 24.55
N GLY A 215 10.27 -11.21 23.23
CA GLY A 215 9.43 -10.50 22.29
C GLY A 215 9.11 -11.35 21.05
N GLY A 216 8.61 -10.71 19.99
CA GLY A 216 8.20 -11.40 18.77
C GLY A 216 7.07 -12.43 19.00
N PRO A 217 6.91 -13.40 18.08
CA PRO A 217 5.85 -14.41 18.15
C PRO A 217 5.89 -15.37 19.34
N HIS A 218 6.97 -15.42 20.12
CA HIS A 218 6.99 -16.14 21.40
C HIS A 218 6.40 -15.29 22.55
N GLY A 219 6.48 -13.96 22.46
CA GLY A 219 5.93 -13.05 23.46
C GLY A 219 4.42 -12.82 23.33
N ASP A 220 3.91 -12.72 22.10
CA ASP A 220 2.48 -12.60 21.78
C ASP A 220 2.18 -13.19 20.39
N ALA A 221 0.94 -13.60 20.15
CA ALA A 221 0.51 -14.14 18.86
C ALA A 221 0.27 -13.00 17.84
N GLY A 222 0.74 -13.18 16.61
CA GLY A 222 0.59 -12.21 15.53
C GLY A 222 -0.35 -12.67 14.45
N LEU A 223 -1.18 -11.77 13.92
CA LEU A 223 -2.01 -12.04 12.74
C LEU A 223 -1.95 -10.89 11.74
N THR A 224 -2.00 -11.24 10.45
CA THR A 224 -2.12 -10.29 9.34
C THR A 224 -3.30 -9.34 9.56
N GLY A 225 -3.12 -8.06 9.21
CA GLY A 225 -4.20 -7.07 9.28
C GLY A 225 -4.64 -6.66 10.69
N ARG A 226 -3.88 -6.98 11.76
CA ARG A 226 -4.20 -6.54 13.13
C ARG A 226 -3.69 -5.14 13.49
N LYS A 227 -2.98 -4.48 12.58
CA LYS A 227 -2.35 -3.15 12.79
C LYS A 227 -2.83 -2.05 11.84
N ILE A 228 -4.01 -2.20 11.22
CA ILE A 228 -4.59 -1.25 10.21
C ILE A 228 -4.60 0.25 10.59
N ILE A 229 -4.70 0.59 11.87
CA ILE A 229 -4.66 1.99 12.34
C ILE A 229 -3.22 2.53 12.34
N VAL A 230 -2.24 1.69 12.66
CA VAL A 230 -0.81 1.98 12.45
C VAL A 230 -0.55 2.10 10.95
N ASP A 231 -1.08 1.20 10.12
CA ASP A 231 -0.81 1.18 8.68
C ASP A 231 -1.34 2.39 7.89
N THR A 232 -2.21 3.19 8.49
CA THR A 232 -2.90 4.31 7.84
C THR A 232 -2.57 5.65 8.47
N TYR A 233 -3.36 6.11 9.44
CA TYR A 233 -3.36 7.50 9.93
C TYR A 233 -3.29 7.62 11.46
N GLY A 234 -3.05 6.53 12.18
CA GLY A 234 -2.88 6.52 13.64
C GLY A 234 -4.07 7.08 14.42
N GLY A 235 -5.28 6.94 13.87
CA GLY A 235 -6.53 7.45 14.43
C GLY A 235 -6.88 8.88 14.04
N ALA A 236 -6.00 9.61 13.32
CA ALA A 236 -6.26 11.00 12.92
C ALA A 236 -7.31 11.15 11.80
N ALA A 237 -7.69 10.04 11.16
CA ALA A 237 -8.82 9.93 10.25
C ALA A 237 -9.55 8.60 10.50
N PRO A 238 -10.85 8.47 10.13
CA PRO A 238 -11.60 7.22 10.23
C PRO A 238 -10.98 6.11 9.39
N HIS A 239 -11.27 4.86 9.76
CA HIS A 239 -10.82 3.69 9.02
C HIS A 239 -12.02 2.83 8.58
N GLY A 240 -11.93 2.22 7.40
CA GLY A 240 -13.02 1.46 6.79
C GLY A 240 -13.10 -0.01 7.21
N GLY A 241 -12.08 -0.50 7.94
CA GLY A 241 -11.99 -1.86 8.48
C GLY A 241 -11.11 -2.82 7.65
N GLY A 242 -11.05 -2.64 6.33
CA GLY A 242 -10.27 -3.50 5.44
C GLY A 242 -8.75 -3.43 5.69
N ALA A 243 -8.14 -4.58 5.98
CA ALA A 243 -6.67 -4.73 6.03
C ALA A 243 -6.03 -4.76 4.63
N PHE A 244 -4.72 -4.47 4.55
CA PHE A 244 -4.00 -4.35 3.27
C PHE A 244 -3.15 -5.56 2.89
N SER A 245 -2.32 -6.04 3.81
CA SER A 245 -1.26 -7.03 3.56
C SER A 245 -1.81 -8.35 3.00
N GLY A 246 -1.05 -9.02 2.13
CA GLY A 246 -1.44 -10.29 1.51
C GLY A 246 -2.53 -10.21 0.44
N LYS A 247 -3.11 -9.03 0.18
CA LYS A 247 -4.18 -8.85 -0.80
C LYS A 247 -3.67 -8.30 -2.13
N ASP A 248 -4.06 -8.94 -3.24
CA ASP A 248 -3.79 -8.41 -4.59
C ASP A 248 -4.62 -7.14 -4.91
N PRO A 249 -4.22 -6.32 -5.90
CA PRO A 249 -4.84 -5.02 -6.17
C PRO A 249 -6.34 -5.03 -6.57
N SER A 250 -6.96 -6.18 -6.87
CA SER A 250 -8.41 -6.26 -7.07
C SER A 250 -9.23 -6.17 -5.77
N LYS A 251 -8.59 -6.39 -4.61
CA LYS A 251 -9.19 -6.14 -3.30
C LYS A 251 -9.16 -4.63 -3.05
N VAL A 252 -10.35 -4.03 -3.10
CA VAL A 252 -10.54 -2.57 -2.96
C VAL A 252 -10.05 -2.03 -1.62
N ASP A 253 -10.02 -2.84 -0.56
CA ASP A 253 -9.43 -2.48 0.75
C ASP A 253 -8.06 -1.80 0.58
N ARG A 254 -7.18 -2.44 -0.18
CA ARG A 254 -5.82 -1.95 -0.47
C ARG A 254 -5.85 -0.90 -1.58
N SER A 255 -6.35 -1.25 -2.76
CA SER A 255 -6.18 -0.39 -3.94
C SER A 255 -6.98 0.90 -3.86
N ALA A 256 -8.20 0.88 -3.33
CA ALA A 256 -9.01 2.09 -3.16
C ALA A 256 -8.60 2.93 -1.94
N ALA A 257 -8.02 2.35 -0.88
CA ALA A 257 -7.38 3.16 0.16
C ALA A 257 -6.14 3.89 -0.38
N TYR A 258 -5.30 3.22 -1.17
CA TYR A 258 -4.16 3.84 -1.85
C TYR A 258 -4.61 4.93 -2.83
N ALA A 259 -5.70 4.71 -3.58
CA ALA A 259 -6.28 5.72 -4.47
C ALA A 259 -6.85 6.93 -3.70
N ALA A 260 -7.57 6.70 -2.60
CA ALA A 260 -8.10 7.77 -1.76
C ALA A 260 -6.96 8.59 -1.13
N ARG A 261 -5.88 7.96 -0.68
CA ARG A 261 -4.64 8.63 -0.24
C ARG A 261 -4.04 9.48 -1.37
N TYR A 262 -3.88 8.93 -2.58
CA TYR A 262 -3.34 9.66 -3.73
C TYR A 262 -4.15 10.91 -4.07
N VAL A 263 -5.49 10.81 -4.04
CA VAL A 263 -6.42 11.94 -4.24
C VAL A 263 -6.27 12.97 -3.13
N ALA A 264 -6.37 12.56 -1.85
CA ALA A 264 -6.24 13.46 -0.69
C ALA A 264 -4.89 14.19 -0.67
N LYS A 265 -3.78 13.46 -0.89
CA LYS A 265 -2.42 14.02 -0.94
C LYS A 265 -2.30 15.05 -2.06
N ASN A 266 -2.84 14.79 -3.25
CA ASN A 266 -2.75 15.73 -4.37
C ASN A 266 -3.66 16.97 -4.20
N ILE A 267 -4.83 16.86 -3.54
CA ILE A 267 -5.68 18.01 -3.20
C ILE A 267 -4.93 18.99 -2.26
N VAL A 268 -4.27 18.47 -1.22
CA VAL A 268 -3.47 19.29 -0.30
C VAL A 268 -2.17 19.79 -0.99
N ALA A 269 -1.47 18.94 -1.75
CA ALA A 269 -0.23 19.31 -2.45
C ALA A 269 -0.39 20.39 -3.52
N ALA A 270 -1.60 20.56 -4.08
CA ALA A 270 -1.95 21.61 -5.04
C ALA A 270 -2.57 22.87 -4.41
N ASP A 271 -2.55 22.96 -3.06
CA ASP A 271 -3.01 24.10 -2.28
C ASP A 271 -4.50 24.44 -2.56
N ILE A 272 -5.34 23.40 -2.55
CA ILE A 272 -6.81 23.48 -2.69
C ILE A 272 -7.50 23.43 -1.30
N ALA A 273 -6.93 22.67 -0.37
CA ALA A 273 -7.30 22.60 1.05
C ALA A 273 -6.04 22.38 1.89
N ARG A 274 -6.10 22.64 3.22
CA ARG A 274 -4.98 22.37 4.13
C ARG A 274 -5.04 20.97 4.74
N GLN A 275 -6.25 20.47 5.01
CA GLN A 275 -6.51 19.06 5.26
C GLN A 275 -7.64 18.56 4.36
N CYS A 276 -7.59 17.28 3.98
CA CYS A 276 -8.56 16.66 3.10
C CYS A 276 -8.73 15.18 3.46
N GLN A 277 -9.96 14.81 3.82
CA GLN A 277 -10.42 13.43 3.88
C GLN A 277 -11.16 13.08 2.59
N VAL A 278 -10.96 11.86 2.10
CA VAL A 278 -11.68 11.27 0.96
C VAL A 278 -12.24 9.93 1.41
N GLN A 279 -13.53 9.69 1.23
CA GLN A 279 -14.17 8.40 1.50
C GLN A 279 -14.66 7.79 0.18
N LEU A 280 -14.28 6.54 -0.07
CA LEU A 280 -14.80 5.73 -1.18
C LEU A 280 -15.61 4.56 -0.62
N SER A 281 -16.62 4.12 -1.35
CA SER A 281 -17.38 2.91 -1.02
C SER A 281 -17.74 2.08 -2.25
N TYR A 282 -17.77 0.76 -2.10
CA TYR A 282 -18.05 -0.19 -3.19
C TYR A 282 -19.03 -1.27 -2.73
N ALA A 283 -19.76 -1.85 -3.70
CA ALA A 283 -20.44 -3.13 -3.55
C ALA A 283 -19.68 -4.19 -4.37
N ILE A 284 -19.65 -5.42 -3.86
CA ILE A 284 -19.01 -6.56 -4.54
C ILE A 284 -19.49 -6.70 -5.99
N GLY A 285 -18.56 -6.91 -6.92
CA GLY A 285 -18.82 -7.02 -8.35
C GLY A 285 -19.19 -5.72 -9.08
N VAL A 286 -19.43 -4.61 -8.36
CA VAL A 286 -19.70 -3.29 -8.96
C VAL A 286 -18.38 -2.56 -9.17
N ALA A 287 -18.14 -2.08 -10.40
CA ALA A 287 -16.88 -1.43 -10.75
C ALA A 287 -16.81 0.04 -10.32
N LYS A 288 -17.92 0.79 -10.39
CA LYS A 288 -17.97 2.19 -9.98
C LYS A 288 -18.16 2.29 -8.45
N PRO A 289 -17.53 3.26 -7.77
CA PRO A 289 -17.88 3.57 -6.38
C PRO A 289 -19.37 3.90 -6.25
N ILE A 290 -19.97 3.51 -5.12
CA ILE A 290 -21.34 3.92 -4.75
C ILE A 290 -21.33 5.39 -4.33
N ASN A 291 -20.29 5.80 -3.58
CA ASN A 291 -20.11 7.16 -3.09
C ASN A 291 -18.64 7.59 -3.16
N ILE A 292 -18.42 8.90 -3.31
CA ILE A 292 -17.13 9.60 -3.26
C ILE A 292 -17.33 10.84 -2.38
N THR A 293 -17.21 10.68 -1.06
CA THR A 293 -17.30 11.82 -0.13
C THR A 293 -15.94 12.52 -0.09
N VAL A 294 -15.94 13.85 -0.11
CA VAL A 294 -14.78 14.66 0.27
C VAL A 294 -15.16 15.50 1.49
N TYR A 295 -14.21 15.71 2.41
CA TYR A 295 -14.40 16.60 3.55
C TYR A 295 -13.09 17.34 3.86
N THR A 296 -13.11 18.68 3.91
CA THR A 296 -11.90 19.50 4.14
C THR A 296 -11.88 20.24 5.48
N GLU A 297 -12.86 19.98 6.35
CA GLU A 297 -12.99 20.60 7.68
C GLU A 297 -12.97 22.15 7.63
N GLY A 298 -13.57 22.71 6.57
CA GLY A 298 -13.59 24.15 6.32
C GLY A 298 -12.25 24.76 5.88
N THR A 299 -11.24 23.94 5.58
CA THR A 299 -9.94 24.41 5.06
C THR A 299 -9.89 24.52 3.53
N GLY A 300 -10.90 24.01 2.82
CA GLY A 300 -11.02 24.08 1.36
C GLY A 300 -11.28 25.50 0.84
N LYS A 301 -10.60 25.85 -0.27
CA LYS A 301 -10.79 27.12 -1.00
C LYS A 301 -12.02 27.12 -1.93
N ILE A 302 -12.63 25.96 -2.10
CA ILE A 302 -13.91 25.71 -2.78
C ILE A 302 -14.70 24.69 -1.93
N SER A 303 -16.02 24.63 -2.09
CA SER A 303 -16.87 23.70 -1.32
C SER A 303 -16.51 22.24 -1.58
N ASP A 304 -16.69 21.41 -0.54
CA ASP A 304 -16.36 19.99 -0.58
C ASP A 304 -17.12 19.24 -1.69
N ASP A 305 -18.39 19.58 -1.95
CA ASP A 305 -19.18 19.07 -3.09
C ASP A 305 -18.48 19.32 -4.44
N ARG A 306 -17.86 20.49 -4.59
CA ARG A 306 -17.16 20.88 -5.82
C ARG A 306 -15.82 20.17 -5.94
N ILE A 307 -15.16 19.86 -4.82
CA ILE A 307 -13.97 19.02 -4.80
C ILE A 307 -14.35 17.58 -5.16
N ALA A 308 -15.41 17.02 -4.57
CA ALA A 308 -15.92 15.68 -4.89
C ALA A 308 -16.36 15.53 -6.35
N ALA A 309 -17.04 16.53 -6.92
CA ALA A 309 -17.38 16.56 -8.34
C ALA A 309 -16.13 16.56 -9.25
N LEU A 310 -15.10 17.33 -8.90
CA LEU A 310 -13.82 17.35 -9.63
C LEU A 310 -13.03 16.04 -9.46
N VAL A 311 -13.06 15.40 -8.28
CA VAL A 311 -12.50 14.06 -8.10
C VAL A 311 -13.18 13.07 -9.03
N THR A 312 -14.51 13.05 -9.03
CA THR A 312 -15.35 12.15 -9.85
C THR A 312 -15.15 12.36 -11.35
N SER A 313 -14.91 13.60 -11.80
CA SER A 313 -14.71 13.89 -13.23
C SER A 313 -13.28 13.70 -13.73
N HIS A 314 -12.28 13.57 -12.85
CA HIS A 314 -10.88 13.50 -13.23
C HIS A 314 -10.18 12.17 -12.91
N PHE A 315 -10.53 11.46 -11.82
CA PHE A 315 -9.87 10.21 -11.42
C PHE A 315 -10.75 8.99 -11.75
N ASP A 316 -10.20 7.98 -12.44
CA ASP A 316 -10.91 6.72 -12.68
C ASP A 316 -10.81 5.79 -11.45
N LEU A 317 -11.71 6.02 -10.49
CA LEU A 317 -11.77 5.29 -9.22
C LEU A 317 -12.49 3.92 -9.34
N ARG A 318 -12.54 3.32 -10.53
CA ARG A 318 -12.88 1.90 -10.69
C ARG A 318 -11.66 1.02 -10.35
N PRO A 319 -11.82 -0.21 -9.84
CA PRO A 319 -10.70 -1.09 -9.52
C PRO A 319 -9.65 -1.21 -10.65
N LYS A 320 -10.10 -1.40 -11.90
CA LYS A 320 -9.19 -1.45 -13.06
C LYS A 320 -8.49 -0.11 -13.34
N GLY A 321 -9.23 1.00 -13.22
CA GLY A 321 -8.71 2.36 -13.40
C GLY A 321 -7.65 2.69 -12.36
N ILE A 322 -7.88 2.36 -11.08
CA ILE A 322 -6.93 2.49 -9.98
C ILE A 322 -5.66 1.69 -10.25
N ILE A 323 -5.79 0.42 -10.65
CA ILE A 323 -4.66 -0.46 -10.96
C ILE A 323 -3.77 0.11 -12.08
N GLN A 324 -4.35 0.75 -13.08
CA GLN A 324 -3.63 1.42 -14.19
C GLN A 324 -3.13 2.83 -13.82
N MET A 325 -3.86 3.55 -12.95
CA MET A 325 -3.50 4.87 -12.46
C MET A 325 -2.28 4.81 -11.54
N LEU A 326 -2.15 3.73 -10.75
CA LEU A 326 -1.10 3.56 -9.74
C LEU A 326 -0.08 2.46 -10.10
N ASP A 327 -0.17 1.84 -11.28
CA ASP A 327 0.73 0.78 -11.75
C ASP A 327 0.95 -0.32 -10.68
N LEU A 328 -0.15 -0.96 -10.27
CA LEU A 328 -0.17 -1.83 -9.07
C LEU A 328 0.22 -3.30 -9.34
N LEU A 329 0.34 -3.72 -10.60
CA LEU A 329 0.63 -5.12 -10.97
C LEU A 329 2.14 -5.39 -11.01
N ARG A 330 2.80 -5.12 -9.89
CA ARG A 330 4.25 -5.22 -9.68
C ARG A 330 4.53 -5.76 -8.26
N PRO A 331 5.66 -6.45 -8.03
CA PRO A 331 6.11 -6.80 -6.69
C PRO A 331 6.66 -5.56 -5.97
N ILE A 332 5.83 -4.92 -5.12
CA ILE A 332 6.12 -3.66 -4.43
C ILE A 332 5.62 -3.62 -2.97
N TYR A 333 5.00 -4.69 -2.48
CA TYR A 333 4.14 -4.66 -1.29
C TYR A 333 4.88 -4.98 0.02
N LEU A 334 5.92 -5.80 0.00
CA LEU A 334 6.68 -6.17 1.21
C LEU A 334 7.24 -4.94 1.96
N LYS A 335 7.64 -3.90 1.22
CA LYS A 335 8.08 -2.63 1.82
C LYS A 335 6.97 -1.86 2.55
N THR A 336 5.70 -2.12 2.24
CA THR A 336 4.54 -1.44 2.86
C THR A 336 4.12 -2.06 4.19
N ALA A 337 4.30 -3.37 4.34
CA ALA A 337 3.78 -4.17 5.45
C ALA A 337 4.25 -3.74 6.86
N ALA A 338 5.37 -3.03 6.97
CA ALA A 338 5.84 -2.39 8.19
C ALA A 338 6.03 -0.88 8.01
N TYR A 339 5.90 -0.13 9.10
CA TYR A 339 6.12 1.32 9.18
C TYR A 339 5.15 2.23 8.39
N GLY A 340 3.92 1.77 8.18
CA GLY A 340 2.86 2.54 7.52
C GLY A 340 2.90 2.47 6.00
N HIS A 341 1.73 2.44 5.37
CA HIS A 341 1.63 2.37 3.91
C HIS A 341 1.71 3.77 3.26
N PHE A 342 1.63 4.83 4.06
CA PHE A 342 1.46 6.22 3.60
C PHE A 342 2.51 7.18 4.17
N GLY A 343 2.77 8.28 3.46
CA GLY A 343 3.69 9.33 3.89
C GLY A 343 5.17 9.00 3.77
N ARG A 344 5.54 8.12 2.83
CA ARG A 344 6.90 7.67 2.59
C ARG A 344 7.22 7.84 1.10
N ASP A 345 8.44 8.25 0.75
CA ASP A 345 8.79 8.73 -0.59
C ASP A 345 9.54 7.68 -1.45
N GLU A 346 9.40 6.39 -1.16
CA GLU A 346 9.93 5.29 -1.95
C GLU A 346 9.37 5.30 -3.39
N PRO A 347 10.21 5.08 -4.43
CA PRO A 347 9.77 5.16 -5.84
C PRO A 347 8.77 4.05 -6.23
N GLU A 348 8.66 2.98 -5.44
CA GLU A 348 7.63 1.97 -5.60
C GLU A 348 6.21 2.50 -5.30
N PHE A 349 6.07 3.44 -4.36
CA PHE A 349 4.79 3.89 -3.79
C PHE A 349 4.15 4.99 -4.64
N SER A 350 3.62 4.57 -5.79
CA SER A 350 2.92 5.41 -6.77
C SER A 350 1.82 6.31 -6.19
N TRP A 351 1.15 5.89 -5.11
CA TRP A 351 0.12 6.67 -4.40
C TRP A 351 0.66 7.85 -3.58
N GLU A 352 1.97 7.92 -3.37
CA GLU A 352 2.65 9.05 -2.71
C GLU A 352 3.20 10.08 -3.73
N ALA A 353 3.05 9.84 -5.04
CA ALA A 353 3.58 10.71 -6.09
C ALA A 353 2.94 12.11 -6.12
N ASN A 354 3.73 13.13 -5.79
CA ASN A 354 3.30 14.53 -5.74
C ASN A 354 3.39 15.22 -7.12
N ARG A 355 2.28 15.32 -7.87
CA ARG A 355 2.28 16.11 -9.12
C ARG A 355 2.09 17.62 -8.89
N GLY A 356 1.38 18.03 -7.82
CA GLY A 356 0.98 19.42 -7.58
C GLY A 356 2.12 20.44 -7.37
N ARG A 357 3.26 20.04 -6.80
CA ARG A 357 4.38 20.97 -6.44
C ARG A 357 5.51 21.07 -7.48
N ALA A 358 5.49 20.25 -8.53
CA ALA A 358 6.59 20.18 -9.50
C ALA A 358 6.55 21.32 -10.54
N ALA A 359 5.36 21.81 -10.88
CA ALA A 359 5.18 22.83 -11.92
C ALA A 359 5.85 24.18 -11.57
N ASP A 360 5.69 24.63 -10.32
CA ASP A 360 6.10 25.98 -9.90
C ASP A 360 7.62 26.15 -9.74
N ARG A 361 8.39 25.04 -9.69
CA ARG A 361 9.86 25.09 -9.70
C ARG A 361 10.47 25.15 -11.10
N ALA A 362 9.68 24.87 -12.15
CA ALA A 362 10.12 24.96 -13.54
C ALA A 362 9.81 26.34 -14.17
N SER A 363 8.91 27.13 -13.57
CA SER A 363 8.41 28.40 -14.10
C SER A 363 9.09 29.65 -13.51
N SER A 364 9.90 29.51 -12.45
CA SER A 364 10.60 30.64 -11.78
C SER A 364 11.82 31.20 -12.55
N GLY A 365 11.95 30.86 -13.83
CA GLY A 365 12.99 31.38 -14.72
C GLY A 365 12.70 32.81 -15.22
N LYS A 366 13.13 33.82 -14.45
CA LYS A 366 13.32 35.24 -14.86
C LYS A 366 12.32 35.80 -15.90
N GLY A 367 11.05 35.95 -15.52
CA GLY A 367 10.09 36.79 -16.24
C GLY A 367 10.07 38.21 -15.68
N ILE A 368 10.30 39.22 -16.53
CA ILE A 368 10.19 40.64 -16.13
C ILE A 368 8.72 41.05 -16.06
N ASN A 369 8.25 41.51 -14.90
CA ASN A 369 7.21 42.54 -14.76
C ASN A 369 7.03 42.94 -13.27
N SER A 370 7.71 44.00 -12.85
CA SER A 370 7.46 44.67 -11.58
C SER A 370 6.31 45.66 -11.71
N VAL A 371 5.25 45.51 -10.90
CA VAL A 371 4.15 46.49 -10.81
C VAL A 371 4.02 46.95 -9.35
N SER A 372 4.15 48.26 -9.14
CA SER A 372 4.13 48.88 -7.81
C SER A 372 2.71 48.89 -7.19
N PRO A 373 2.58 48.84 -5.85
CA PRO A 373 1.28 48.84 -5.20
C PRO A 373 0.62 50.23 -5.22
N GLY A 374 -0.57 50.33 -5.80
CA GLY A 374 -1.36 51.57 -5.81
C GLY A 374 -2.82 51.34 -6.20
N THR A 375 -3.71 52.13 -5.58
CA THR A 375 -5.15 52.29 -5.91
C THR A 375 -6.06 51.07 -5.71
N ARG A 376 -6.91 51.13 -4.66
CA ARG A 376 -8.13 50.30 -4.59
C ARG A 376 -9.16 50.82 -5.61
N ALA A 377 -9.73 49.93 -6.43
CA ALA A 377 -10.85 50.25 -7.32
C ALA A 377 -11.88 49.09 -7.33
N ASN A 378 -13.15 49.42 -7.59
CA ASN A 378 -14.25 48.46 -7.56
C ASN A 378 -14.18 47.46 -8.72
N VAL A 379 -14.05 46.17 -8.41
CA VAL A 379 -13.99 45.09 -9.41
C VAL A 379 -15.38 44.86 -10.04
N CYS A 380 -15.47 45.05 -11.35
CA CYS A 380 -16.70 44.90 -12.13
C CYS A 380 -17.23 43.45 -12.11
N PRO A 381 -18.57 43.21 -12.13
CA PRO A 381 -19.12 41.85 -12.21
C PRO A 381 -18.58 41.01 -13.39
N ARG A 382 -18.30 41.62 -14.55
CA ARG A 382 -17.64 40.93 -15.67
C ARG A 382 -16.19 40.50 -15.36
N GLN A 383 -15.46 41.26 -14.56
CA GLN A 383 -14.12 40.87 -14.11
C GLN A 383 -14.19 39.74 -13.07
N ARG A 384 -15.19 39.73 -12.18
CA ARG A 384 -15.45 38.57 -11.31
C ARG A 384 -15.80 37.30 -12.11
N ALA A 385 -16.59 37.43 -13.18
CA ALA A 385 -16.92 36.31 -14.06
C ALA A 385 -15.70 35.82 -14.87
N LEU A 386 -14.84 36.71 -15.37
CA LEU A 386 -13.58 36.30 -15.99
C LEU A 386 -12.68 35.60 -14.96
N ALA A 387 -12.46 36.20 -13.79
CA ALA A 387 -11.61 35.64 -12.74
C ALA A 387 -12.11 34.28 -12.23
N SER A 388 -13.42 34.10 -12.07
CA SER A 388 -14.00 32.79 -11.70
C SER A 388 -13.89 31.78 -12.84
N SER A 389 -13.98 32.19 -14.11
CA SER A 389 -13.72 31.31 -15.25
C SER A 389 -12.24 30.91 -15.36
N MET A 390 -11.32 31.83 -15.07
CA MET A 390 -9.87 31.58 -15.08
C MET A 390 -9.47 30.68 -13.91
N SER A 391 -9.95 30.96 -12.70
CA SER A 391 -9.79 30.09 -11.53
C SER A 391 -10.39 28.70 -11.75
N SER A 392 -11.54 28.60 -12.43
CA SER A 392 -12.14 27.30 -12.76
C SER A 392 -11.33 26.53 -13.80
N ARG A 393 -10.72 27.21 -14.78
CA ARG A 393 -9.77 26.61 -15.74
C ARG A 393 -8.46 26.20 -15.05
N GLU A 394 -7.96 26.99 -14.11
CA GLU A 394 -6.77 26.65 -13.30
C GLU A 394 -7.03 25.41 -12.44
N LEU A 395 -8.15 25.36 -11.71
CA LEU A 395 -8.57 24.20 -10.92
C LEU A 395 -8.72 22.95 -11.80
N ALA A 396 -9.41 23.04 -12.94
CA ALA A 396 -9.53 21.92 -13.88
C ALA A 396 -8.17 21.48 -14.45
N THR A 397 -7.23 22.42 -14.65
CA THR A 397 -5.86 22.11 -15.08
C THR A 397 -5.08 21.40 -13.96
N LYS A 398 -5.19 21.84 -12.71
CA LYS A 398 -4.60 21.17 -11.53
C LYS A 398 -5.11 19.73 -11.42
N PHE A 399 -6.44 19.53 -11.41
CA PHE A 399 -7.02 18.18 -11.37
C PHE A 399 -6.62 17.30 -12.57
N HIS A 400 -6.59 17.85 -13.79
CA HIS A 400 -6.14 17.12 -14.98
C HIS A 400 -4.63 16.82 -15.02
N GLN A 401 -3.81 17.53 -14.22
CA GLN A 401 -2.42 17.16 -13.98
C GLN A 401 -2.31 16.01 -12.96
N MET A 402 -3.13 16.03 -11.89
CA MET A 402 -3.12 14.98 -10.85
C MET A 402 -3.49 13.59 -11.38
N SER A 403 -4.52 13.48 -12.21
CA SER A 403 -5.09 12.17 -12.58
C SER A 403 -4.32 11.40 -13.66
N ARG A 404 -3.17 11.91 -14.13
CA ARG A 404 -2.28 11.20 -15.06
C ARG A 404 -1.37 10.23 -14.31
N SER A 405 -1.41 8.94 -14.64
CA SER A 405 -0.57 7.87 -14.04
C SER A 405 0.89 8.33 -13.84
N PRO A 406 1.55 8.01 -12.71
CA PRO A 406 2.88 8.51 -12.40
C PRO A 406 3.87 8.01 -13.44
N SER A 407 4.52 8.97 -14.10
CA SER A 407 5.44 8.70 -15.20
C SER A 407 6.78 8.28 -14.59
N ILE A 408 7.04 6.98 -14.47
CA ILE A 408 8.34 6.47 -14.02
C ILE A 408 9.40 7.02 -14.98
N LEU A 409 10.27 7.88 -14.47
CA LEU A 409 11.39 8.46 -15.22
C LEU A 409 12.50 7.42 -15.39
N VAL A 410 12.23 6.42 -16.24
CA VAL A 410 13.29 5.60 -16.84
C VAL A 410 14.14 6.54 -17.68
N PRO A 411 15.42 6.79 -17.36
CA PRO A 411 16.27 7.64 -18.18
C PRO A 411 16.40 6.99 -19.56
N PRO A 412 16.28 7.76 -20.66
CA PRO A 412 16.33 7.19 -21.99
C PRO A 412 17.69 6.49 -22.19
N ARG A 413 17.65 5.18 -22.48
CA ARG A 413 18.86 4.43 -22.85
C ARG A 413 19.55 5.18 -23.99
N ARG A 414 20.83 5.54 -23.80
CA ARG A 414 21.61 6.19 -24.85
C ARG A 414 21.55 5.32 -26.11
N ILE A 415 20.93 5.85 -27.16
CA ILE A 415 21.08 5.30 -28.51
C ILE A 415 22.54 5.55 -28.88
N SER A 416 23.34 4.48 -28.86
CA SER A 416 24.69 4.51 -29.39
C SER A 416 24.62 4.74 -30.89
N SER A 417 24.95 5.96 -31.34
CA SER A 417 25.05 6.28 -32.76
C SER A 417 26.12 5.40 -33.40
N ALA A 418 25.71 4.40 -34.17
CA ALA A 418 26.62 3.58 -34.96
C ALA A 418 27.31 4.48 -35.99
N ALA A 419 28.64 4.62 -35.90
CA ALA A 419 29.40 5.40 -36.86
C ALA A 419 29.39 4.72 -38.23
N VAL A 420 28.85 5.39 -39.23
CA VAL A 420 28.84 4.89 -40.62
C VAL A 420 30.26 5.00 -41.18
N SER A 421 31.00 3.89 -41.14
CA SER A 421 32.28 3.77 -41.84
C SER A 421 32.01 3.59 -43.34
N ALA A 422 32.37 4.59 -44.14
CA ALA A 422 32.22 4.54 -45.59
C ALA A 422 33.33 3.69 -46.21
N SER A 423 32.97 2.61 -46.90
CA SER A 423 33.88 1.80 -47.71
C SER A 423 33.34 1.70 -49.13
N MET A 424 34.03 2.34 -50.08
CA MET A 424 33.67 2.30 -51.49
C MET A 424 34.14 0.98 -52.12
N ARG A 425 33.23 0.15 -52.65
CA ARG A 425 33.57 -0.78 -53.74
C ARG A 425 32.51 -0.81 -54.84
N THR A 426 33.05 -0.85 -56.05
CA THR A 426 32.53 -0.67 -57.40
C THR A 426 31.27 -1.45 -57.78
N VAL A 427 30.51 -0.89 -58.72
CA VAL A 427 29.31 -1.46 -59.37
C VAL A 427 29.63 -2.64 -60.30
N VAL A 428 28.74 -3.63 -60.35
CA VAL A 428 28.48 -4.47 -61.55
C VAL A 428 26.96 -4.56 -61.75
N HIS A 429 26.49 -4.53 -63.01
CA HIS A 429 25.06 -4.70 -63.36
C HIS A 429 24.70 -6.16 -63.59
N GLY A 430 23.42 -6.52 -63.34
CA GLY A 430 22.88 -7.84 -63.66
C GLY A 430 21.34 -7.85 -63.67
N SER A 431 20.75 -7.77 -64.85
CA SER A 431 19.29 -7.71 -65.08
C SER A 431 18.70 -9.12 -65.24
N SER A 432 17.48 -9.38 -64.74
CA SER A 432 16.46 -10.25 -65.36
C SER A 432 15.16 -10.35 -64.53
N THR A 433 14.10 -10.91 -65.12
CA THR A 433 12.69 -10.83 -64.68
C THR A 433 12.03 -12.23 -64.76
N VAL A 434 10.77 -12.37 -64.27
CA VAL A 434 9.70 -13.33 -64.71
C VAL A 434 9.30 -14.52 -63.76
N MET A 435 7.98 -14.57 -63.48
CA MET A 435 7.02 -15.65 -63.07
C MET A 435 7.23 -16.69 -61.94
N TRP A 436 6.30 -16.63 -60.97
CA TRP A 436 5.20 -17.59 -60.68
C TRP A 436 5.29 -19.10 -61.07
N CYS A 437 5.08 -19.98 -60.07
CA CYS A 437 4.26 -21.23 -60.05
C CYS A 437 4.22 -21.73 -58.57
N ILE A 438 3.11 -22.02 -57.87
CA ILE A 438 1.94 -22.93 -58.04
C ILE A 438 2.16 -24.39 -57.54
N ALA A 439 1.61 -24.65 -56.33
CA ALA A 439 0.98 -25.87 -55.79
C ALA A 439 1.72 -27.23 -55.63
N ARG A 440 1.69 -27.77 -54.39
CA ARG A 440 0.97 -29.00 -53.90
C ARG A 440 1.09 -29.08 -52.36
N ARG A 441 0.05 -29.46 -51.58
CA ARG A 441 -0.37 -30.83 -51.15
C ARG A 441 0.80 -31.74 -50.68
N SER A 442 0.72 -32.49 -49.57
CA SER A 442 -0.20 -32.56 -48.41
C SER A 442 0.54 -33.32 -47.27
N ASP A 443 0.07 -33.45 -46.02
CA ASP A 443 -0.96 -34.38 -45.53
C ASP A 443 -1.31 -34.09 -44.06
N ALA A 444 -2.34 -34.78 -43.52
CA ALA A 444 -2.79 -34.66 -42.14
C ALA A 444 -2.80 -36.01 -41.41
N THR A 445 -2.56 -35.99 -40.10
CA THR A 445 -2.74 -37.16 -39.21
C THR A 445 -3.53 -36.78 -37.97
N ARG A 446 -4.81 -37.18 -37.93
CA ARG A 446 -5.58 -37.31 -36.70
C ARG A 446 -5.24 -38.67 -36.05
N ILE A 447 -4.98 -38.70 -34.75
CA ILE A 447 -5.31 -39.87 -33.93
C ILE A 447 -5.97 -39.40 -32.63
N SER A 448 -7.13 -39.99 -32.33
CA SER A 448 -7.73 -40.06 -31.01
C SER A 448 -8.56 -41.35 -30.97
N PRO A 449 -8.54 -42.08 -29.86
CA PRO A 449 -9.79 -42.67 -29.39
C PRO A 449 -10.06 -42.38 -27.92
N SER A 450 -11.33 -42.53 -27.55
CA SER A 450 -11.87 -42.28 -26.21
C SER A 450 -11.70 -43.47 -25.27
N THR A 451 -11.59 -43.18 -23.97
CA THR A 451 -12.11 -44.05 -22.91
C THR A 451 -12.93 -43.23 -21.93
N ALA A 452 -14.19 -43.64 -21.72
CA ALA A 452 -15.03 -43.13 -20.64
C ALA A 452 -15.02 -44.15 -19.49
N TYR A 453 -15.08 -43.67 -18.24
CA TYR A 453 -15.34 -44.51 -17.08
C TYR A 453 -16.20 -43.76 -16.06
N THR A 454 -17.14 -44.47 -15.44
CA THR A 454 -18.19 -43.91 -14.59
C THR A 454 -17.77 -43.81 -13.12
N PRO A 455 -18.39 -42.90 -12.33
CA PRO A 455 -18.04 -42.70 -10.93
C PRO A 455 -18.46 -43.90 -10.06
N ARG A 456 -17.64 -44.23 -9.06
CA ARG A 456 -18.04 -45.15 -7.98
C ARG A 456 -18.63 -44.38 -6.81
N SER A 457 -19.82 -44.77 -6.39
CA SER A 457 -20.36 -44.43 -5.08
C SER A 457 -19.72 -45.29 -3.99
N SER A 458 -19.56 -44.73 -2.79
CA SER A 458 -19.13 -45.46 -1.60
C SER A 458 -19.94 -45.03 -0.39
N CYS A 459 -21.13 -45.61 -0.23
CA CYS A 459 -21.87 -45.53 1.02
C CYS A 459 -21.25 -46.52 2.02
N SER A 460 -20.59 -46.01 3.07
CA SER A 460 -20.24 -46.77 4.27
C SER A 460 -21.04 -46.22 5.44
N GLY A 461 -21.85 -47.07 6.08
CA GLY A 461 -22.82 -46.64 7.08
C GLY A 461 -22.18 -46.31 8.44
N TYR A 462 -22.63 -45.24 9.08
CA TYR A 462 -22.42 -45.02 10.51
C TYR A 462 -23.02 -46.18 11.31
N ARG A 463 -22.23 -46.75 12.23
CA ARG A 463 -22.75 -47.52 13.38
C ARG A 463 -22.26 -46.87 14.67
N SER A 464 -23.18 -46.19 15.35
CA SER A 464 -22.98 -45.60 16.67
C SER A 464 -23.11 -46.67 17.76
N ASN A 465 -21.99 -47.09 18.36
CA ASN A 465 -22.01 -47.79 19.63
C ASN A 465 -21.93 -46.78 20.78
N ALA A 466 -23.09 -46.34 21.28
CA ALA A 466 -23.19 -45.59 22.53
C ALA A 466 -23.63 -46.55 23.65
N ALA A 467 -22.84 -46.64 24.72
CA ALA A 467 -23.21 -47.32 25.95
C ALA A 467 -23.51 -46.26 27.03
N PRO A 468 -24.64 -46.35 27.76
CA PRO A 468 -25.00 -45.35 28.76
C PRO A 468 -24.24 -45.57 30.07
N ALA A 469 -23.69 -44.48 30.63
CA ALA A 469 -23.27 -44.42 32.04
C ALA A 469 -24.30 -43.60 32.84
N SER A 470 -24.73 -44.13 33.98
CA SER A 470 -25.85 -43.59 34.78
C SER A 470 -25.48 -42.38 35.62
N ILE A 471 -26.42 -41.46 35.77
CA ILE A 471 -26.38 -40.38 36.77
C ILE A 471 -26.38 -40.98 38.19
N SER A 472 -25.59 -40.41 39.08
CA SER A 472 -25.74 -40.53 40.53
C SER A 472 -25.50 -39.16 41.17
N THR A 473 -26.16 -38.87 42.30
CA THR A 473 -26.25 -37.53 42.91
C THR A 473 -25.97 -37.54 44.40
N ALA A 474 -25.31 -36.48 44.90
CA ALA A 474 -24.95 -36.23 46.30
C ALA A 474 -23.94 -37.25 46.88
N THR A 475 -23.04 -36.87 47.79
CA THR A 475 -23.07 -35.74 48.75
C THR A 475 -21.92 -34.76 48.58
#